data_AF-A0A1X1MKE8-F1
#
_entry.id   AF-A0A1X1MKE8-F1
#
_cell.length_a   1.000
_cell.length_b   1.000
_cell.length_c   1.000
_cell.angle_alpha   90.00
_cell.angle_beta   90.00
_cell.angle_gamma   90.00
#
_symmetry.space_group_name_H-M   'P 1'
#
loop_
_entity.id
_entity.type
_entity.pdbx_description
1 polymer ?
#
loop_
_entity_poly.entity_id
_entity_poly.type
_entity_poly.pdbx_seq_one_letter_code
_entity_poly.pdbx_strand_id
1 'polypeptide(L)'
;MLATKPEYPAAFSVEMSEPFTPTWNRLPGITVNGTTVTVEPDRYFVRRSTAPVWMLVDWDLVTERLLSEDETEEAAVEQQTLEFVRAYGQRTSEPADVLRTADRVYHHLFSAERLDDPDLSDVTDDDLRILRESATLAALNRVELSGEIADIGPAWFFPATARVVYDLDADGAERVDDLYHGGFFNEYRRVEAVKAHAALGFSLARPHYDLDRCRIKRAVTGAATSGPPRS
;
A
#
# COMPACT_ATOMS: atom_id res chain seq x y z
N MET A 1 -19.32 37.58 -2.51
CA MET A 1 -18.17 36.93 -1.85
C MET A 1 -17.72 35.82 -2.77
N LEU A 2 -16.61 36.01 -3.48
CA LEU A 2 -16.00 34.95 -4.28
C LEU A 2 -15.39 33.95 -3.29
N ALA A 3 -15.86 32.71 -3.29
CA ALA A 3 -15.21 31.65 -2.53
C ALA A 3 -13.76 31.58 -3.02
N THR A 4 -12.82 31.94 -2.14
CA THR A 4 -11.41 31.68 -2.35
C THR A 4 -11.27 30.19 -2.62
N LYS A 5 -10.73 29.86 -3.80
CA LYS A 5 -10.36 28.49 -4.17
C LYS A 5 -9.57 27.92 -2.98
N PRO A 6 -9.93 26.74 -2.44
CA PRO A 6 -9.13 26.15 -1.36
C PRO A 6 -7.67 26.10 -1.83
N GLU A 7 -6.74 26.52 -0.98
CA GLU A 7 -5.30 26.40 -1.24
C GLU A 7 -4.98 24.91 -1.35
N TYR A 8 -5.00 24.40 -2.59
CA TYR A 8 -4.39 23.13 -2.91
C TYR A 8 -2.92 23.23 -2.53
N PRO A 9 -2.32 22.21 -1.87
CA PRO A 9 -0.89 22.25 -1.65
C PRO A 9 -0.22 22.39 -3.01
N ALA A 10 0.74 23.30 -3.06
CA ALA A 10 1.62 23.47 -4.20
C ALA A 10 2.23 22.11 -4.59
N ALA A 11 2.76 22.03 -5.81
CA ALA A 11 3.52 20.87 -6.22
C ALA A 11 4.53 20.48 -5.13
N PHE A 12 4.66 19.19 -4.85
CA PHE A 12 5.56 18.68 -3.83
C PHE A 12 6.56 17.72 -4.45
N SER A 13 7.75 17.67 -3.88
CA SER A 13 8.84 16.80 -4.34
C SER A 13 9.27 15.88 -3.22
N VAL A 14 9.67 14.67 -3.58
CA VAL A 14 10.20 13.66 -2.66
C VAL A 14 11.43 13.02 -3.29
N GLU A 15 12.44 12.76 -2.46
CA GLU A 15 13.58 11.93 -2.83
C GLU A 15 13.26 10.47 -2.53
N MET A 16 13.36 9.63 -3.56
CA MET A 16 13.19 8.18 -3.48
C MET A 16 14.54 7.49 -3.22
N SER A 17 14.51 6.26 -2.72
CA SER A 17 15.71 5.47 -2.44
C SER A 17 16.50 5.09 -3.70
N GLU A 18 15.80 4.94 -4.83
CA GLU A 18 16.39 4.60 -6.13
C GLU A 18 15.82 5.49 -7.24
N PRO A 19 16.53 5.63 -8.38
CA PRO A 19 16.02 6.40 -9.51
C PRO A 19 14.70 5.84 -10.07
N PHE A 20 13.66 6.68 -10.11
CA PHE A 20 12.38 6.33 -10.73
C PHE A 20 12.49 6.27 -12.26
N THR A 21 11.63 5.48 -12.91
CA THR A 21 11.62 5.37 -14.36
C THR A 21 11.24 6.71 -15.00
N PRO A 22 12.07 7.29 -15.89
CA PRO A 22 11.77 8.60 -16.50
C PRO A 22 10.49 8.63 -17.33
N THR A 23 9.97 7.49 -17.76
CA THR A 23 8.71 7.41 -18.53
C THR A 23 7.48 7.75 -17.68
N TRP A 24 7.57 7.78 -16.36
CA TRP A 24 6.52 8.35 -15.49
C TRP A 24 6.19 9.81 -15.85
N ASN A 25 7.14 10.55 -16.44
CA ASN A 25 6.91 11.90 -16.99
C ASN A 25 5.81 11.96 -18.09
N ARG A 26 5.37 10.81 -18.62
CA ARG A 26 4.23 10.72 -19.56
C ARG A 26 2.89 10.98 -18.86
N LEU A 27 2.79 10.77 -17.56
CA LEU A 27 1.56 11.01 -16.81
C LEU A 27 1.44 12.50 -16.43
N PRO A 28 0.23 13.09 -16.58
CA PRO A 28 0.00 14.47 -16.16
C PRO A 28 0.33 14.68 -14.68
N GLY A 29 1.06 15.78 -14.40
CA GLY A 29 1.39 16.18 -13.04
C GLY A 29 2.46 15.34 -12.35
N ILE A 30 3.17 14.47 -13.07
CA ILE A 30 4.38 13.81 -12.56
C ILE A 30 5.60 14.38 -13.27
N THR A 31 6.64 14.68 -12.49
CA THR A 31 7.98 14.95 -13.00
C THR A 31 8.99 14.07 -12.28
N VAL A 32 9.75 13.28 -13.04
CA VAL A 32 10.82 12.42 -12.53
C VAL A 32 12.16 12.95 -13.02
N ASN A 33 13.06 13.20 -12.07
CA ASN A 33 14.45 13.59 -12.32
C ASN A 33 15.39 12.75 -11.43
N GLY A 34 15.78 11.58 -11.93
CA GLY A 34 16.58 10.63 -11.15
C GLY A 34 15.79 10.10 -9.94
N THR A 35 16.28 10.37 -8.73
CA THR A 35 15.63 9.99 -7.46
C THR A 35 14.52 10.97 -7.05
N THR A 36 14.48 12.17 -7.63
CA THR A 36 13.47 13.16 -7.29
C THR A 36 12.19 12.92 -8.08
N VAL A 37 11.08 12.69 -7.38
CA VAL A 37 9.74 12.67 -7.96
C VAL A 37 8.97 13.89 -7.48
N THR A 38 8.45 14.67 -8.42
CA THR A 38 7.59 15.82 -8.15
C THR A 38 6.17 15.52 -8.62
N VAL A 39 5.19 15.81 -7.78
CA VAL A 39 3.78 15.65 -8.07
C VAL A 39 3.10 17.01 -8.04
N GLU A 40 2.42 17.36 -9.13
CA GLU A 40 1.47 18.47 -9.23
C GLU A 40 0.06 17.91 -8.98
N PRO A 41 -0.50 18.04 -7.76
CA PRO A 41 -1.71 17.30 -7.40
C PRO A 41 -2.93 17.63 -8.26
N ASP A 42 -3.06 18.89 -8.69
CA ASP A 42 -4.18 19.37 -9.52
C ASP A 42 -4.19 18.78 -10.93
N ARG A 43 -3.07 18.21 -11.37
CA ARG A 43 -2.92 17.54 -12.66
C ARG A 43 -2.87 16.02 -12.52
N TYR A 44 -2.32 15.54 -11.40
CA TYR A 44 -2.18 14.12 -11.12
C TYR A 44 -3.50 13.46 -10.73
N PHE A 45 -4.25 14.04 -9.78
CA PHE A 45 -5.46 13.40 -9.27
C PHE A 45 -6.65 13.60 -10.22
N VAL A 46 -7.35 12.51 -10.53
CA VAL A 46 -8.66 12.52 -11.21
C VAL A 46 -9.76 12.97 -10.24
N ARG A 47 -9.68 12.50 -9.00
CA ARG A 47 -10.54 12.92 -7.89
C ARG A 47 -9.68 13.24 -6.70
N ARG A 48 -9.98 14.32 -5.99
CA ARG A 48 -9.21 14.76 -4.84
C ARG A 48 -10.08 15.41 -3.78
N SER A 49 -9.82 15.07 -2.53
CA SER A 49 -10.35 15.74 -1.36
C SER A 49 -9.67 17.09 -1.14
N THR A 50 -10.37 18.02 -0.51
CA THR A 50 -9.86 19.38 -0.26
C THR A 50 -8.86 19.43 0.90
N ALA A 51 -8.89 18.44 1.79
CA ALA A 51 -8.02 18.34 2.96
C ALA A 51 -7.68 16.86 3.22
N PRO A 52 -6.82 16.26 2.40
CA PRO A 52 -6.47 14.85 2.57
C PRO A 52 -5.69 14.66 3.87
N VAL A 53 -6.04 13.60 4.60
CA VAL A 53 -5.31 13.17 5.80
C VAL A 53 -5.07 11.68 5.71
N TRP A 54 -3.81 11.30 5.79
CA TRP A 54 -3.36 9.91 5.85
C TRP A 54 -3.02 9.52 7.28
N MET A 55 -2.97 8.22 7.52
CA MET A 55 -2.41 7.63 8.72
C MET A 55 -1.09 6.98 8.34
N LEU A 56 0.00 7.33 9.01
CA LEU A 56 1.30 6.69 8.85
C LEU A 56 1.79 6.14 10.19
N VAL A 57 2.60 5.09 10.14
CA VAL A 57 3.42 4.64 11.25
C VAL A 57 4.86 4.72 10.80
N ASP A 58 5.77 5.11 11.69
CA ASP A 58 7.20 5.12 11.40
C ASP A 58 7.67 3.74 10.93
N TRP A 59 8.24 3.68 9.72
CA TRP A 59 8.75 2.45 9.12
C TRP A 59 9.83 1.80 9.96
N ASP A 60 10.69 2.58 10.63
CA ASP A 60 11.75 2.03 11.48
C ASP A 60 11.13 1.31 12.69
N LEU A 61 10.06 1.86 13.25
CA LEU A 61 9.31 1.22 14.33
C LEU A 61 8.60 -0.05 13.88
N VAL A 62 8.00 -0.06 12.68
CA VAL A 62 7.39 -1.26 12.08
C VAL A 62 8.43 -2.36 11.90
N THR A 63 9.62 -2.00 11.41
CA THR A 63 10.71 -2.96 11.21
C THR A 63 11.23 -3.53 12.53
N GLU A 64 11.45 -2.68 13.53
CA GLU A 64 11.97 -3.09 14.84
C GLU A 64 10.98 -3.97 15.61
N ARG A 65 9.68 -3.64 15.57
CA ARG A 65 8.70 -4.13 16.56
C ARG A 65 7.51 -4.89 16.00
N LEU A 66 7.36 -4.96 14.69
CA LEU A 66 6.22 -5.65 14.08
C LEU A 66 6.65 -6.70 13.06
N LEU A 67 7.62 -6.38 12.20
CA LEU A 67 8.15 -7.35 11.24
C LEU A 67 8.85 -8.52 11.92
N SER A 68 9.49 -8.27 13.07
CA SER A 68 10.24 -9.24 13.87
C SER A 68 9.37 -10.14 14.77
N GLU A 69 8.11 -9.80 14.99
CA GLU A 69 7.21 -10.51 15.91
C GLU A 69 6.56 -11.72 15.24
N ASP A 70 6.37 -12.83 15.95
CA ASP A 70 5.65 -13.99 15.41
C ASP A 70 4.12 -13.86 15.60
N GLU A 71 3.35 -14.51 14.72
CA GLU A 71 1.92 -14.67 14.95
C GLU A 71 1.71 -15.52 16.22
N THR A 72 0.81 -15.08 17.09
CA THR A 72 0.53 -15.76 18.36
C THR A 72 -0.84 -16.42 18.31
N GLU A 73 -1.07 -17.45 19.12
CA GLU A 73 -2.39 -18.07 19.28
C GLU A 73 -3.46 -17.09 19.79
N GLU A 74 -3.02 -16.00 20.44
CA GLU A 74 -3.87 -14.98 21.05
C GLU A 74 -4.31 -13.86 20.10
N ALA A 75 -3.66 -13.67 18.95
CA ALA A 75 -4.06 -12.66 17.98
C ALA A 75 -3.55 -12.99 16.58
N ALA A 76 -4.47 -12.98 15.61
CA ALA A 76 -4.10 -13.08 14.21
C ALA A 76 -3.24 -11.88 13.76
N VAL A 77 -2.38 -12.08 12.76
CA VAL A 77 -1.47 -11.03 12.27
C VAL A 77 -2.20 -9.71 11.94
N GLU A 78 -3.38 -9.77 11.32
CA GLU A 78 -4.14 -8.56 11.00
C GLU A 78 -4.57 -7.80 12.25
N GLN A 79 -4.96 -8.51 13.31
CA GLN A 79 -5.37 -7.89 14.57
C GLN A 79 -4.18 -7.24 15.30
N GLN A 80 -3.04 -7.93 15.36
CA GLN A 80 -1.81 -7.38 15.93
C GLN A 80 -1.39 -6.10 15.20
N THR A 81 -1.42 -6.15 13.87
CA THR A 81 -1.06 -5.03 13.01
C THR A 81 -2.01 -3.84 13.19
N LEU A 82 -3.33 -4.08 13.32
CA LEU A 82 -4.31 -3.03 13.60
C LEU A 82 -4.10 -2.39 14.97
N GLU A 83 -3.79 -3.18 15.98
CA GLU A 83 -3.47 -2.67 17.33
C GLU A 83 -2.19 -1.84 17.31
N PHE A 84 -1.19 -2.27 16.54
CA PHE A 84 0.04 -1.52 16.33
C PHE A 84 -0.22 -0.16 15.69
N VAL A 85 -1.01 -0.11 14.60
CA VAL A 85 -1.41 1.16 13.96
C VAL A 85 -2.21 2.05 14.91
N ARG A 86 -3.08 1.49 15.74
CA ARG A 86 -3.82 2.27 16.74
C ARG A 86 -2.92 2.86 17.82
N ALA A 87 -1.87 2.13 18.21
CA ALA A 87 -0.94 2.56 19.25
C ALA A 87 0.07 3.61 18.75
N TYR A 88 0.54 3.47 17.51
CA TYR A 88 1.67 4.24 17.00
C TYR A 88 1.36 5.11 15.77
N GLY A 89 0.16 5.00 15.21
CA GLY A 89 -0.28 5.74 14.04
C GLY A 89 -0.36 7.24 14.28
N GLN A 90 0.16 8.00 13.32
CA GLN A 90 0.14 9.44 13.29
C GLN A 90 -0.57 9.93 12.04
N ARG A 91 -1.41 10.94 12.23
CA ARG A 91 -2.10 11.59 11.11
C ARG A 91 -1.15 12.57 10.43
N THR A 92 -1.12 12.55 9.10
CA THR A 92 -0.37 13.53 8.30
C THR A 92 -1.24 14.07 7.17
N SER A 93 -1.05 15.35 6.84
CA SER A 93 -1.56 15.98 5.61
C SER A 93 -0.46 16.15 4.56
N GLU A 94 0.76 15.69 4.85
CA GLU A 94 1.93 15.85 3.99
C GLU A 94 2.07 14.65 3.03
N PRO A 95 1.74 14.80 1.73
CA PRO A 95 1.78 13.69 0.79
C PRO A 95 3.21 13.22 0.49
N ALA A 96 4.22 14.08 0.70
CA ALA A 96 5.63 13.70 0.55
C ALA A 96 6.04 12.63 1.59
N ASP A 97 5.49 12.69 2.80
CA ASP A 97 5.77 11.70 3.85
C ASP A 97 5.12 10.36 3.52
N VAL A 98 3.95 10.38 2.89
CA VAL A 98 3.27 9.17 2.39
C VAL A 98 4.14 8.49 1.34
N LEU A 99 4.60 9.23 0.32
CA LEU A 99 5.45 8.66 -0.72
C LEU A 99 6.78 8.14 -0.17
N ARG A 100 7.43 8.86 0.73
CA ARG A 100 8.69 8.41 1.35
C ARG A 100 8.50 7.13 2.15
N THR A 101 7.39 7.01 2.87
CA THR A 101 7.07 5.80 3.64
C THR A 101 6.74 4.64 2.70
N ALA A 102 5.95 4.90 1.66
CA ALA A 102 5.58 3.90 0.67
C ALA A 102 6.79 3.36 -0.09
N ASP A 103 7.71 4.24 -0.48
CA ASP A 103 8.97 3.87 -1.12
C ASP A 103 9.77 2.85 -0.29
N ARG A 104 9.91 3.09 1.02
CA ARG A 104 10.57 2.15 1.94
C ARG A 104 9.82 0.81 2.04
N VAL A 105 8.50 0.86 2.21
CA VAL A 105 7.63 -0.32 2.31
C VAL A 105 7.74 -1.19 1.06
N TYR A 106 7.64 -0.59 -0.13
CA TYR A 106 7.61 -1.36 -1.36
C TYR A 106 8.98 -1.84 -1.82
N HIS A 107 10.07 -1.11 -1.50
CA HIS A 107 11.42 -1.66 -1.66
C HIS A 107 11.66 -2.88 -0.77
N HIS A 108 11.10 -2.89 0.43
CA HIS A 108 11.14 -4.07 1.30
C HIS A 108 10.32 -5.24 0.75
N LEU A 109 9.06 -4.99 0.36
CA LEU A 109 8.16 -6.06 -0.09
C LEU A 109 8.55 -6.66 -1.43
N PHE A 110 8.99 -5.84 -2.38
CA PHE A 110 9.37 -6.26 -3.72
C PHE A 110 10.90 -6.27 -3.87
N SER A 111 11.63 -6.80 -2.89
CA SER A 111 13.09 -6.84 -2.92
C SER A 111 13.64 -7.94 -3.84
N ALA A 112 14.81 -7.71 -4.44
CA ALA A 112 15.46 -8.71 -5.29
C ALA A 112 15.84 -9.99 -4.53
N GLU A 113 16.10 -9.87 -3.22
CA GLU A 113 16.34 -11.01 -2.32
C GLU A 113 15.17 -12.02 -2.29
N ARG A 114 13.96 -11.58 -2.68
CA ARG A 114 12.80 -12.48 -2.77
C ARG A 114 12.79 -13.33 -4.04
N LEU A 115 13.54 -12.97 -5.08
CA LEU A 115 13.56 -13.71 -6.34
C LEU A 115 14.27 -15.08 -6.23
N ASP A 116 15.01 -15.32 -5.16
CA ASP A 116 15.58 -16.64 -4.87
C ASP A 116 14.51 -17.67 -4.46
N ASP A 117 13.26 -17.25 -4.24
CA ASP A 117 12.13 -18.13 -3.96
C ASP A 117 11.67 -18.86 -5.24
N PRO A 118 11.57 -20.21 -5.24
CA PRO A 118 11.12 -20.97 -6.41
C PRO A 118 9.75 -20.54 -6.96
N ASP A 119 8.84 -20.06 -6.11
CA ASP A 119 7.50 -19.60 -6.50
C ASP A 119 7.55 -18.31 -7.32
N LEU A 120 8.69 -17.61 -7.37
CA LEU A 120 8.90 -16.35 -8.09
C LEU A 120 9.91 -16.49 -9.24
N SER A 121 10.20 -17.72 -9.67
CA SER A 121 11.21 -18.02 -10.69
C SER A 121 10.95 -17.41 -12.08
N ASP A 122 9.72 -16.97 -12.35
CA ASP A 122 9.32 -16.26 -13.57
C ASP A 122 9.17 -14.74 -13.37
N VAL A 123 9.46 -14.22 -12.17
CA VAL A 123 9.45 -12.79 -11.83
C VAL A 123 10.84 -12.20 -12.08
N THR A 124 10.87 -11.03 -12.73
CA THR A 124 12.10 -10.34 -13.12
C THR A 124 12.34 -9.10 -12.27
N ASP A 125 13.57 -8.57 -12.32
CA ASP A 125 13.89 -7.27 -11.71
C ASP A 125 13.03 -6.12 -12.28
N ASP A 126 12.67 -6.20 -13.56
CA ASP A 126 11.78 -5.23 -14.19
C ASP A 126 10.37 -5.29 -13.59
N ASP A 127 9.86 -6.48 -13.30
CA ASP A 127 8.57 -6.64 -12.61
C ASP A 127 8.61 -6.03 -11.21
N LEU A 128 9.67 -6.30 -10.45
CA LEU A 128 9.87 -5.70 -9.13
C LEU A 128 9.88 -4.18 -9.21
N ARG A 129 10.57 -3.62 -10.20
CA ARG A 129 10.61 -2.17 -10.42
C ARG A 129 9.22 -1.61 -10.72
N ILE A 130 8.47 -2.23 -11.63
CA ILE A 130 7.11 -1.79 -11.98
C ILE A 130 6.22 -1.82 -10.73
N LEU A 131 6.29 -2.90 -9.95
CA LEU A 131 5.54 -3.08 -8.70
C LEU A 131 5.90 -2.00 -7.67
N ARG A 132 7.19 -1.77 -7.41
CA ARG A 132 7.66 -0.73 -6.47
C ARG A 132 7.16 0.64 -6.85
N GLU A 133 7.49 1.11 -8.05
CA GLU A 133 7.22 2.49 -8.46
C GLU A 133 5.70 2.76 -8.53
N SER A 134 4.94 1.80 -9.06
CA SER A 134 3.50 1.94 -9.20
C SER A 134 2.79 1.88 -7.85
N ALA A 135 3.20 0.96 -6.96
CA ALA A 135 2.63 0.86 -5.62
C ALA A 135 2.94 2.09 -4.76
N THR A 136 4.18 2.62 -4.85
CA THR A 136 4.58 3.86 -4.17
C THR A 136 3.67 5.02 -4.53
N LEU A 137 3.39 5.23 -5.82
CA LEU A 137 2.45 6.27 -6.24
C LEU A 137 0.99 5.93 -5.92
N ALA A 138 0.63 4.64 -5.89
CA ALA A 138 -0.71 4.21 -5.50
C ALA A 138 -1.03 4.50 -4.02
N ALA A 139 -0.02 4.63 -3.16
CA ALA A 139 -0.19 4.98 -1.74
C ALA A 139 -0.80 6.38 -1.53
N LEU A 140 -0.75 7.27 -2.54
CA LEU A 140 -1.42 8.58 -2.49
C LEU A 140 -2.94 8.46 -2.61
N ASN A 141 -3.44 7.34 -3.13
CA ASN A 141 -4.87 7.13 -3.24
C ASN A 141 -5.49 6.82 -1.90
N ARG A 142 -6.74 7.24 -1.70
CA ARG A 142 -7.37 7.19 -0.40
C ARG A 142 -8.82 6.74 -0.48
N VAL A 143 -9.15 5.78 0.39
CA VAL A 143 -10.52 5.37 0.68
C VAL A 143 -10.83 5.75 2.12
N GLU A 144 -11.89 6.50 2.33
CA GLU A 144 -12.37 6.85 3.65
C GLU A 144 -12.95 5.62 4.36
N LEU A 145 -13.09 5.69 5.69
CA LEU A 145 -13.76 4.65 6.47
C LEU A 145 -15.22 4.43 6.04
N SER A 146 -15.85 5.43 5.40
CA SER A 146 -17.18 5.29 4.79
C SER A 146 -17.19 4.40 3.54
N GLY A 147 -16.03 4.01 3.02
CA GLY A 147 -15.87 3.37 1.72
C GLY A 147 -15.85 4.38 0.56
N GLU A 148 -15.96 5.68 0.84
CA GLU A 148 -15.86 6.71 -0.19
C GLU A 148 -14.41 6.83 -0.67
N ILE A 149 -14.20 6.68 -1.98
CA ILE A 149 -12.89 6.91 -2.58
C ILE A 149 -12.68 8.42 -2.69
N ALA A 150 -11.84 8.98 -1.84
CA ALA A 150 -11.66 10.42 -1.68
C ALA A 150 -10.56 10.99 -2.59
N ASP A 151 -9.50 10.21 -2.84
CA ASP A 151 -8.36 10.63 -3.66
C ASP A 151 -7.99 9.50 -4.63
N ILE A 152 -7.95 9.81 -5.92
CA ILE A 152 -7.70 8.86 -7.03
C ILE A 152 -6.76 9.50 -8.04
N GLY A 153 -5.56 8.95 -8.17
CA GLY A 153 -4.61 9.20 -9.24
C GLY A 153 -4.51 8.02 -10.22
N PRO A 154 -3.79 8.19 -11.35
CA PRO A 154 -3.62 7.17 -12.37
C PRO A 154 -3.17 5.81 -11.84
N ALA A 155 -2.26 5.77 -10.85
CA ALA A 155 -1.72 4.54 -10.29
C ALA A 155 -2.78 3.63 -9.63
N TRP A 156 -3.98 4.15 -9.34
CA TRP A 156 -5.13 3.32 -8.94
C TRP A 156 -5.60 2.38 -10.05
N PHE A 157 -5.49 2.82 -11.30
CA PHE A 157 -5.78 2.03 -12.50
C PHE A 157 -4.49 1.34 -12.95
N PHE A 158 -3.98 0.45 -12.11
CA PHE A 158 -2.65 -0.13 -12.21
C PHE A 158 -2.30 -0.68 -13.61
N PRO A 159 -3.12 -1.55 -14.24
CA PRO A 159 -2.79 -2.07 -15.58
C PRO A 159 -2.71 -0.97 -16.64
N ALA A 160 -3.66 -0.02 -16.62
CA ALA A 160 -3.71 1.06 -17.59
C ALA A 160 -2.50 1.99 -17.45
N THR A 161 -2.10 2.29 -16.21
CA THR A 161 -0.91 3.09 -15.93
C THR A 161 0.36 2.37 -16.34
N ALA A 162 0.49 1.08 -16.01
CA ALA A 162 1.67 0.29 -16.36
C ALA A 162 1.89 0.23 -17.88
N ARG A 163 0.82 0.10 -18.67
CA ARG A 163 0.89 0.16 -20.15
C ARG A 163 1.44 1.49 -20.67
N VAL A 164 1.03 2.61 -20.07
CA VAL A 164 1.48 3.94 -20.50
C VAL A 164 2.92 4.21 -20.08
N VAL A 165 3.28 3.81 -18.86
CA VAL A 165 4.60 4.11 -18.29
C VAL A 165 5.67 3.17 -18.83
N TYR A 166 5.38 1.87 -18.95
CA TYR A 166 6.37 0.85 -19.28
C TYR A 166 6.19 0.24 -20.68
N ASP A 167 5.30 0.83 -21.49
CA ASP A 167 5.00 0.35 -22.85
C ASP A 167 4.57 -1.13 -22.91
N LEU A 168 3.91 -1.61 -21.84
CA LEU A 168 3.38 -2.98 -21.78
C LEU A 168 2.20 -3.16 -22.74
N ASP A 169 2.10 -4.37 -23.29
CA ASP A 169 0.88 -4.84 -23.93
C ASP A 169 -0.19 -5.23 -22.90
N ALA A 170 -1.31 -5.79 -23.36
CA ALA A 170 -2.41 -6.17 -22.47
C ALA A 170 -2.00 -7.30 -21.52
N ASP A 171 -1.38 -8.35 -22.07
CA ASP A 171 -0.99 -9.54 -21.32
C ASP A 171 0.09 -9.22 -20.27
N GLY A 172 1.09 -8.41 -20.63
CA GLY A 172 2.11 -7.94 -19.69
C GLY A 172 1.52 -7.10 -18.57
N ALA A 173 0.54 -6.25 -18.86
CA ALA A 173 -0.11 -5.43 -17.85
C ALA A 173 -1.00 -6.25 -16.89
N GLU A 174 -1.74 -7.23 -17.41
CA GLU A 174 -2.53 -8.17 -16.60
C GLU A 174 -1.61 -9.01 -15.70
N ARG A 175 -0.49 -9.51 -16.23
CA ARG A 175 0.48 -10.27 -15.42
C ARG A 175 1.01 -9.45 -14.24
N VAL A 176 1.40 -8.19 -14.43
CA VAL A 176 1.94 -7.38 -13.31
C VAL A 176 0.82 -7.02 -12.31
N ASP A 177 -0.40 -6.81 -12.78
CA ASP A 177 -1.57 -6.60 -11.91
C ASP A 177 -1.84 -7.84 -11.04
N ASP A 178 -1.78 -9.03 -11.62
CA ASP A 178 -1.91 -10.30 -10.90
C ASP A 178 -0.82 -10.46 -9.84
N LEU A 179 0.44 -10.15 -10.19
CA LEU A 179 1.55 -10.14 -9.23
C LEU A 179 1.26 -9.18 -8.06
N TYR A 180 0.79 -7.96 -8.35
CA TYR A 180 0.45 -6.97 -7.33
C TYR A 180 -0.69 -7.42 -6.41
N HIS A 181 -1.73 -8.03 -6.97
CA HIS A 181 -2.94 -8.41 -6.24
C HIS A 181 -2.82 -9.71 -5.44
N GLY A 182 -1.89 -10.60 -5.77
CA GLY A 182 -1.67 -11.80 -4.96
C GLY A 182 -0.65 -12.79 -5.51
N GLY A 183 -0.34 -12.75 -6.81
CA GLY A 183 0.63 -13.65 -7.43
C GLY A 183 2.02 -13.57 -6.79
N PHE A 184 2.42 -12.38 -6.32
CA PHE A 184 3.71 -12.23 -5.64
C PHE A 184 3.71 -12.77 -4.20
N PHE A 185 2.55 -12.88 -3.54
CA PHE A 185 2.47 -13.16 -2.10
C PHE A 185 1.94 -14.58 -1.82
N ASN A 186 2.82 -15.49 -1.38
CA ASN A 186 2.39 -16.72 -0.72
C ASN A 186 2.00 -16.46 0.75
N GLU A 187 1.63 -17.48 1.52
CA GLU A 187 1.17 -17.30 2.91
C GLU A 187 2.19 -16.55 3.79
N TYR A 188 3.48 -16.91 3.70
CA TYR A 188 4.55 -16.25 4.45
C TYR A 188 4.75 -14.80 4.02
N ARG A 189 4.87 -14.55 2.71
CA ARG A 189 5.01 -13.17 2.19
C ARG A 189 3.76 -12.34 2.46
N ARG A 190 2.58 -12.95 2.58
CA ARG A 190 1.33 -12.27 2.92
C ARG A 190 1.33 -11.77 4.37
N VAL A 191 1.80 -12.57 5.32
CA VAL A 191 1.97 -12.14 6.73
C VAL A 191 2.88 -10.92 6.80
N GLU A 192 4.02 -10.98 6.11
CA GLU A 192 4.97 -9.89 6.04
C GLU A 192 4.36 -8.64 5.35
N ALA A 193 3.65 -8.84 4.25
CA ALA A 193 2.94 -7.77 3.55
C ALA A 193 1.94 -7.07 4.47
N VAL A 194 1.13 -7.82 5.22
CA VAL A 194 0.18 -7.26 6.19
C VAL A 194 0.91 -6.36 7.19
N LYS A 195 1.99 -6.86 7.79
CA LYS A 195 2.78 -6.11 8.79
C LYS A 195 3.45 -4.88 8.19
N ALA A 196 4.08 -4.98 7.03
CA ALA A 196 4.75 -3.86 6.37
C ALA A 196 3.77 -2.72 6.03
N HIS A 197 2.55 -3.05 5.59
CA HIS A 197 1.51 -2.07 5.29
C HIS A 197 0.97 -1.33 6.54
N ALA A 198 1.33 -1.74 7.76
CA ALA A 198 1.08 -0.95 8.96
C ALA A 198 1.67 0.47 8.86
N ALA A 199 2.83 0.60 8.21
CA ALA A 199 3.49 1.89 8.01
C ALA A 199 2.64 2.87 7.19
N LEU A 200 1.77 2.36 6.33
CA LEU A 200 0.81 3.14 5.53
C LEU A 200 -0.57 3.22 6.21
N GLY A 201 -0.65 2.85 7.49
CA GLY A 201 -1.89 2.92 8.28
C GLY A 201 -3.03 2.06 7.72
N PHE A 202 -2.70 1.00 6.97
CA PHE A 202 -3.65 0.20 6.18
C PHE A 202 -4.39 0.97 5.06
N SER A 203 -3.88 2.13 4.64
CA SER A 203 -4.43 2.89 3.50
C SER A 203 -4.09 2.22 2.17
N LEU A 204 -4.68 1.06 1.90
CA LEU A 204 -4.85 0.52 0.55
C LEU A 204 -6.22 -0.14 0.46
N ALA A 205 -7.06 0.39 -0.44
CA ALA A 205 -7.62 -0.27 -1.61
C ALA A 205 -7.60 -1.82 -1.73
N ARG A 206 -7.75 -2.57 -0.64
CA ARG A 206 -7.97 -4.00 -0.66
C ARG A 206 -9.42 -4.23 -0.23
N PRO A 207 -10.37 -4.38 -1.16
CA PRO A 207 -11.75 -4.77 -0.85
C PRO A 207 -11.85 -6.15 -0.19
N HIS A 208 -10.73 -6.88 -0.07
CA HIS A 208 -10.69 -8.25 0.43
C HIS A 208 -10.24 -8.41 1.89
N TYR A 209 -9.83 -7.34 2.58
CA TYR A 209 -9.67 -7.37 4.03
C TYR A 209 -10.91 -6.76 4.68
N ASP A 210 -12.02 -7.48 4.52
CA ASP A 210 -13.23 -7.26 5.30
C ASP A 210 -12.90 -7.50 6.79
N LEU A 211 -12.66 -6.41 7.51
CA LEU A 211 -12.37 -6.40 8.94
C LEU A 211 -13.49 -7.03 9.77
N ASP A 212 -14.69 -7.22 9.22
CA ASP A 212 -15.79 -7.93 9.90
C ASP A 212 -15.61 -9.45 9.89
N ARG A 213 -14.78 -10.04 9.00
CA ARG A 213 -14.49 -11.48 9.03
C ARG A 213 -13.51 -11.90 10.13
N CYS A 214 -12.66 -11.00 10.63
CA CYS A 214 -11.78 -11.32 11.76
C CYS A 214 -12.54 -11.54 13.07
N ARG A 215 -13.74 -10.97 13.23
CA ARG A 215 -14.59 -11.21 14.42
C ARG A 215 -15.36 -12.53 14.38
N ILE A 216 -15.59 -13.12 13.21
CA ILE A 216 -16.46 -14.31 13.08
C ILE A 216 -15.70 -15.62 13.37
N LYS A 217 -14.38 -15.69 13.14
CA LYS A 217 -13.62 -16.92 13.46
C LYS A 217 -13.54 -17.22 14.96
N ARG A 218 -13.59 -16.20 15.85
CA ARG A 218 -13.60 -16.42 17.31
C ARG A 218 -14.94 -16.91 17.88
N ALA A 219 -16.05 -16.71 17.16
CA ALA A 219 -17.36 -17.18 17.63
C ALA A 219 -17.61 -18.67 17.34
N VAL A 220 -16.84 -19.29 16.42
CA VAL A 220 -17.06 -20.67 15.99
C VAL A 220 -16.10 -21.67 16.67
N THR A 221 -14.94 -21.23 17.16
CA THR A 221 -13.98 -22.10 17.88
C THR A 221 -14.07 -22.02 19.41
N GLY A 222 -14.84 -21.09 19.97
CA GLY A 222 -15.04 -20.95 21.42
C GLY A 222 -16.20 -21.77 22.04
N ALA A 223 -16.93 -22.54 21.23
CA ALA A 223 -18.06 -23.35 21.69
C ALA A 223 -17.72 -24.84 21.72
N ALA A 224 -16.59 -25.20 22.33
CA ALA A 224 -16.33 -26.57 22.76
C ALA A 224 -15.94 -26.57 24.24
N THR A 225 -16.77 -27.27 25.03
CA THR A 225 -16.58 -27.72 26.41
C THR A 225 -17.01 -26.79 27.55
N SER A 226 -18.27 -26.93 27.96
CA SER A 226 -18.61 -27.21 29.37
C SER A 226 -19.99 -27.87 29.43
N GLY A 227 -20.01 -29.17 29.73
CA GLY A 227 -21.25 -29.91 30.00
C GLY A 227 -21.79 -29.61 31.40
N PRO A 228 -22.95 -30.20 31.75
CA PRO A 228 -23.02 -30.84 33.06
C PRO A 228 -23.72 -32.22 33.02
N PRO A 229 -23.64 -33.00 34.12
CA PRO A 229 -23.71 -34.44 34.10
C PRO A 229 -25.11 -35.02 34.32
N ARG A 230 -25.26 -36.27 33.87
CA ARG A 230 -26.15 -37.36 34.32
C ARG A 230 -27.66 -37.10 34.45
N SER A 231 -28.41 -38.00 33.84
CA SER A 231 -29.09 -39.08 34.59
C SER A 231 -29.06 -40.37 33.77
#